data_AF-A0AAV0VNI2-F1
#
_entry.id   AF-A0AAV0VNI2-F1
#
_cell.length_a   1.000
_cell.length_b   1.000
_cell.length_c   1.000
_cell.angle_alpha   90.00
_cell.angle_beta   90.00
_cell.angle_gamma   90.00
#
_symmetry.space_group_name_H-M   'P 1'
#
loop_
_entity.id
_entity.type
_entity.pdbx_description
1 polymer ?
#
loop_
_entity_poly.entity_id
_entity_poly.type
_entity_poly.pdbx_seq_one_letter_code
_entity_poly.pdbx_strand_id
1 'polypeptide(L)'
;MEVIKHLLSPNDSPFQIFFTGPAACGKTFVIKLLMEIYNRYTDNDGHCNAYITCASTGKAAVAIDGTTVHTAFKISIAALMSLFFETNCQYRALFKYVKVIIIDEISMISAELFSKINRRLQQITGDFKTSFGSLDVIFIGDLRQLPPVQATAIYLPIKRTIIGPTLWRGLKFYELDQVMRQANV
;
A
#
# COMPACT_ATOMS: atom_id res chain seq x y z
N MET A 1 -15.30 5.77 10.02
CA MET A 1 -15.68 7.21 10.07
C MET A 1 -14.59 8.10 9.48
N GLU A 2 -13.31 7.96 9.85
CA GLU A 2 -12.22 8.82 9.31
C GLU A 2 -12.00 8.68 7.79
N VAL A 3 -12.00 7.44 7.25
CA VAL A 3 -11.85 7.17 5.80
C VAL A 3 -12.91 7.88 4.96
N ILE A 4 -14.17 7.79 5.37
CA ILE A 4 -15.28 8.42 4.65
C ILE A 4 -15.17 9.95 4.72
N LYS A 5 -14.80 10.52 5.88
CA LYS A 5 -14.62 11.97 6.01
C LYS A 5 -13.55 12.51 5.06
N HIS A 6 -12.43 11.80 4.93
CA HIS A 6 -11.35 12.15 4.00
C HIS A 6 -11.79 12.06 2.55
N LEU A 7 -12.49 10.98 2.17
CA LEU A 7 -13.04 10.85 0.82
C LEU A 7 -14.01 12.00 0.45
N LEU A 8 -14.72 12.52 1.44
CA LEU A 8 -15.62 13.67 1.27
C LEU A 8 -14.91 15.04 1.38
N SER A 9 -13.62 15.06 1.76
CA SER A 9 -12.82 16.27 2.01
C SER A 9 -11.56 16.29 1.12
N PRO A 10 -11.69 16.56 -0.19
CA PRO A 10 -10.63 16.34 -1.18
C PRO A 10 -9.38 17.24 -1.05
N ASN A 11 -9.38 18.22 -0.13
CA ASN A 11 -8.25 19.14 0.09
C ASN A 11 -7.31 18.68 1.22
N ASP A 12 -7.61 17.58 1.89
CA ASP A 12 -6.76 17.07 2.97
C ASP A 12 -5.50 16.39 2.43
N SER A 13 -4.46 16.35 3.28
CA SER A 13 -3.22 15.63 2.99
C SER A 13 -3.51 14.15 2.69
N PRO A 14 -2.79 13.51 1.76
CA PRO A 14 -3.02 12.11 1.40
C PRO A 14 -2.91 11.19 2.61
N PHE A 15 -3.76 10.16 2.65
CA PHE A 15 -3.75 9.16 3.71
C PHE A 15 -2.61 8.18 3.54
N GLN A 16 -1.66 8.26 4.45
CA GLN A 16 -0.51 7.35 4.55
C GLN A 16 -0.61 6.62 5.89
N ILE A 17 -1.25 5.46 5.88
CA ILE A 17 -1.68 4.76 7.08
C ILE A 17 -1.05 3.37 7.14
N PHE A 18 -0.68 2.91 8.33
CA PHE A 18 -0.35 1.53 8.61
C PHE A 18 -1.29 0.95 9.68
N PHE A 19 -2.08 -0.05 9.27
CA PHE A 19 -2.85 -0.90 10.17
C PHE A 19 -2.03 -2.11 10.59
N THR A 20 -1.82 -2.25 11.89
CA THR A 20 -1.20 -3.42 12.49
C THR A 20 -2.16 -4.20 13.34
N GLY A 21 -1.85 -5.46 13.61
CA GLY A 21 -2.63 -6.30 14.51
C GLY A 21 -2.21 -7.75 14.36
N PRO A 22 -2.36 -8.59 15.39
CA PRO A 22 -1.98 -9.99 15.31
C PRO A 22 -2.82 -10.77 14.28
N ALA A 23 -2.39 -12.00 13.97
CA ALA A 23 -3.21 -12.92 13.18
C ALA A 23 -4.64 -12.99 13.73
N ALA A 24 -5.62 -13.23 12.85
CA ALA A 24 -7.05 -13.32 13.21
C ALA A 24 -7.75 -12.04 13.70
N CYS A 25 -7.13 -10.86 13.64
CA CYS A 25 -7.81 -9.58 13.98
C CYS A 25 -8.65 -8.97 12.84
N GLY A 26 -9.03 -9.77 11.84
CA GLY A 26 -9.88 -9.29 10.74
C GLY A 26 -9.18 -8.35 9.73
N LYS A 27 -7.85 -8.34 9.63
CA LYS A 27 -7.09 -7.52 8.65
C LYS A 27 -7.63 -7.63 7.21
N THR A 28 -7.85 -8.85 6.73
CA THR A 28 -8.43 -9.09 5.38
C THR A 28 -9.85 -8.53 5.26
N PHE A 29 -10.65 -8.58 6.32
CA PHE A 29 -11.99 -7.99 6.34
C PHE A 29 -11.91 -6.46 6.23
N VAL A 30 -10.99 -5.83 6.96
CA VAL A 30 -10.72 -4.39 6.86
C VAL A 30 -10.33 -4.00 5.44
N ILE A 31 -9.45 -4.77 4.78
CA ILE A 31 -9.06 -4.53 3.38
C ILE A 31 -10.29 -4.55 2.47
N LYS A 32 -11.12 -5.59 2.56
CA LYS A 32 -12.34 -5.72 1.72
C LYS A 32 -13.35 -4.60 1.98
N LEU A 33 -13.51 -4.19 3.24
CA LEU A 33 -14.36 -3.07 3.61
C LEU A 33 -13.84 -1.74 3.02
N LEU A 34 -12.53 -1.51 3.07
CA LEU A 34 -11.91 -0.33 2.45
C LEU A 34 -12.14 -0.31 0.93
N MET A 35 -11.95 -1.45 0.25
CA MET A 35 -12.22 -1.60 -1.18
C MET A 35 -13.65 -1.19 -1.52
N GLU A 36 -14.64 -1.68 -0.76
CA GLU A 36 -16.05 -1.34 -0.95
C GLU A 36 -16.32 0.15 -0.71
N ILE A 37 -15.76 0.72 0.38
CA ILE A 37 -15.91 2.14 0.70
C ILE A 37 -15.33 3.02 -0.42
N TYR A 38 -14.11 2.76 -0.87
CA TYR A 38 -13.48 3.56 -1.92
C TYR A 38 -14.25 3.47 -3.23
N ASN A 39 -14.76 2.30 -3.62
CA ASN A 39 -15.60 2.17 -4.82
C ASN A 39 -16.95 2.87 -4.67
N ARG A 40 -17.57 2.85 -3.48
CA ARG A 40 -18.90 3.46 -3.25
C ARG A 40 -18.85 4.98 -3.15
N TYR A 41 -17.80 5.53 -2.55
CA TYR A 41 -17.68 6.96 -2.24
C TYR A 41 -16.77 7.74 -3.18
N THR A 42 -16.18 7.09 -4.18
CA THR A 42 -15.47 7.78 -5.26
C THR A 42 -16.38 7.91 -6.47
N ASP A 43 -16.44 9.10 -7.03
CA ASP A 43 -17.14 9.39 -8.28
C ASP A 43 -16.37 8.76 -9.45
N ASN A 44 -16.62 7.48 -9.68
CA ASN A 44 -16.07 6.69 -10.77
C ASN A 44 -17.21 6.30 -11.71
N ASP A 45 -16.94 6.24 -13.02
CA ASP A 45 -17.91 5.87 -14.06
C ASP A 45 -18.39 4.39 -13.98
N GLY A 46 -18.18 3.70 -12.85
CA GLY A 46 -18.53 2.30 -12.63
C GLY A 46 -17.64 1.29 -13.37
N HIS A 47 -16.80 1.73 -14.31
CA HIS A 47 -15.97 0.87 -15.14
C HIS A 47 -14.61 0.52 -14.53
N CYS A 48 -14.14 1.28 -13.53
CA CYS A 48 -12.82 1.12 -12.92
C CYS A 48 -12.90 1.14 -11.40
N ASN A 49 -12.14 0.26 -10.74
CA ASN A 49 -11.97 0.30 -9.30
C ASN A 49 -11.24 1.58 -8.88
N ALA A 50 -11.68 2.18 -7.77
CA ALA A 50 -11.02 3.32 -7.14
C ALA A 50 -9.75 2.94 -6.36
N TYR A 51 -9.40 1.65 -6.35
CA TYR A 51 -8.31 1.12 -5.55
C TYR A 51 -7.41 0.19 -6.37
N ILE A 52 -6.17 0.04 -5.89
CA ILE A 52 -5.28 -1.06 -6.27
C ILE A 52 -4.95 -1.84 -5.00
N THR A 53 -5.19 -3.15 -5.00
CA THR A 53 -4.79 -4.06 -3.91
C THR A 53 -3.59 -4.89 -4.33
N CYS A 54 -2.59 -4.95 -3.45
CA CYS A 54 -1.44 -5.79 -3.65
C CYS A 54 -0.85 -6.31 -2.34
N ALA A 55 0.00 -7.32 -2.43
CA ALA A 55 0.66 -7.92 -1.26
C ALA A 55 2.13 -8.28 -1.55
N SER A 56 2.88 -8.57 -0.50
CA SER A 56 4.29 -9.00 -0.61
C SER A 56 4.47 -10.36 -1.27
N THR A 57 3.52 -11.29 -1.11
CA THR A 57 3.55 -12.65 -1.67
C THR A 57 2.35 -12.96 -2.55
N GLY A 58 2.49 -13.95 -3.46
CA GLY A 58 1.40 -14.37 -4.33
C GLY A 58 0.20 -14.95 -3.58
N LYS A 59 0.44 -15.73 -2.51
CA LYS A 59 -0.65 -16.31 -1.70
C LYS A 59 -1.46 -15.22 -1.00
N ALA A 60 -0.80 -14.22 -0.42
CA ALA A 60 -1.47 -13.10 0.23
C ALA A 60 -2.22 -12.23 -0.80
N ALA A 61 -1.62 -12.00 -1.97
CA ALA A 61 -2.25 -11.22 -3.04
C ALA A 61 -3.57 -11.85 -3.51
N VAL A 62 -3.59 -13.18 -3.71
CA VAL A 62 -4.82 -13.90 -4.08
C VAL A 62 -5.90 -13.79 -2.99
N ALA A 63 -5.52 -13.78 -1.71
CA ALA A 63 -6.50 -13.70 -0.61
C ALA A 63 -7.27 -12.37 -0.56
N ILE A 64 -6.73 -11.31 -1.15
CA ILE A 64 -7.32 -9.96 -1.23
C ILE A 64 -7.73 -9.58 -2.66
N ASP A 65 -7.87 -10.57 -3.56
CA ASP A 65 -8.22 -10.39 -4.97
C ASP A 65 -7.31 -9.36 -5.69
N GLY A 66 -6.03 -9.36 -5.31
CA GLY A 66 -5.01 -8.43 -5.78
C GLY A 66 -3.85 -9.11 -6.49
N THR A 67 -2.77 -8.35 -6.69
CA THR A 67 -1.53 -8.85 -7.30
C THR A 67 -0.33 -8.67 -6.38
N THR A 68 0.83 -9.22 -6.71
CA THR A 68 2.02 -8.92 -5.90
C THR A 68 2.46 -7.47 -6.14
N VAL A 69 3.11 -6.84 -5.16
CA VAL A 69 3.71 -5.50 -5.31
C VAL A 69 4.62 -5.41 -6.54
N HIS A 70 5.39 -6.48 -6.80
CA HIS A 70 6.27 -6.56 -7.96
C HIS A 70 5.50 -6.51 -9.28
N THR A 71 4.39 -7.26 -9.37
CA THR A 71 3.51 -7.28 -10.55
C THR A 71 2.75 -5.97 -10.69
N ALA A 72 2.08 -5.51 -9.63
CA ALA A 72 1.24 -4.31 -9.60
C ALA A 72 1.99 -3.10 -10.16
N PHE A 73 3.23 -2.90 -9.70
CA PHE A 73 4.01 -1.72 -10.04
C PHE A 73 5.12 -1.96 -11.04
N LYS A 74 5.23 -3.14 -11.69
CA LYS A 74 6.38 -3.56 -12.53
C LYS A 74 7.74 -3.28 -11.88
N ILE A 75 7.92 -3.69 -10.63
CA ILE A 75 9.20 -3.56 -9.92
C ILE A 75 9.96 -4.88 -10.10
N SER A 76 11.14 -4.82 -10.73
CA SER A 76 12.03 -5.98 -10.82
C SER A 76 12.73 -6.22 -9.49
N ILE A 77 12.95 -7.50 -9.17
CA ILE A 77 13.65 -7.97 -7.97
C ILE A 77 15.10 -7.46 -7.98
N ALA A 78 15.77 -7.50 -9.14
CA ALA A 78 17.19 -7.18 -9.26
C ALA A 78 17.48 -5.67 -9.17
N ALA A 79 16.73 -4.85 -9.89
CA ALA A 79 16.95 -3.41 -9.93
C ALA A 79 15.68 -2.65 -10.32
N LEU A 80 15.47 -1.47 -9.72
CA LEU A 80 14.42 -0.58 -10.18
C LEU A 80 14.90 0.18 -11.41
N MET A 81 14.49 -0.28 -12.59
CA MET A 81 14.64 0.49 -13.83
C MET A 81 13.50 1.49 -13.96
N SER A 82 13.78 2.66 -14.54
CA SER A 82 12.71 3.59 -14.95
C SER A 82 11.80 2.90 -15.96
N LEU A 83 10.50 3.15 -15.86
CA LEU A 83 9.55 2.68 -16.88
C LEU A 83 9.86 3.35 -18.22
N PHE A 84 9.73 2.59 -19.31
CA PHE A 84 9.67 3.15 -20.66
C PHE A 84 8.48 4.12 -20.76
N PHE A 85 8.61 5.14 -21.62
CA PHE A 85 7.60 6.20 -21.77
C PHE A 85 6.19 5.64 -22.00
N GLU A 86 6.06 4.71 -22.94
CA GLU A 86 4.77 4.07 -23.28
C GLU A 86 4.15 3.35 -22.07
N THR A 87 4.96 2.58 -21.34
CA THR A 87 4.50 1.89 -20.13
C THR A 87 4.10 2.90 -19.05
N ASN A 88 4.84 3.99 -18.88
CA ASN A 88 4.48 5.04 -17.93
C ASN A 88 3.13 5.69 -18.30
N CYS A 89 2.89 5.99 -19.57
CA CYS A 89 1.61 6.51 -20.05
C CYS A 89 0.44 5.56 -19.80
N GLN A 90 0.63 4.26 -20.03
CA GLN A 90 -0.39 3.23 -19.70
C GLN A 90 -0.69 3.22 -18.20
N TYR A 91 0.34 3.25 -17.36
CA TYR A 91 0.17 3.31 -15.91
C TYR A 91 -0.52 4.59 -15.45
N ARG A 92 -0.22 5.74 -16.05
CA ARG A 92 -0.93 7.01 -15.79
C ARG A 92 -2.41 6.91 -16.11
N ALA A 93 -2.75 6.30 -17.25
CA ALA A 93 -4.14 6.08 -17.62
C ALA A 93 -4.86 5.15 -16.62
N LEU A 94 -4.20 4.07 -16.21
CA LEU A 94 -4.74 3.13 -15.20
C LEU A 94 -4.93 3.81 -13.83
N PHE A 95 -3.99 4.64 -13.41
CA PHE A 95 -4.00 5.29 -12.10
C PHE A 95 -4.88 6.54 -12.05
N LYS A 96 -5.38 7.01 -13.20
CA LYS A 96 -6.21 8.22 -13.29
C LYS A 96 -7.41 8.20 -12.34
N TYR A 97 -8.02 7.03 -12.15
CA TYR A 97 -9.20 6.84 -11.30
C TYR A 97 -8.88 6.18 -9.96
N VAL A 98 -7.61 5.84 -9.72
CA VAL A 98 -7.17 5.21 -8.48
C VAL A 98 -7.05 6.30 -7.41
N LYS A 99 -7.77 6.11 -6.31
CA LYS A 99 -7.72 6.98 -5.12
C LYS A 99 -6.84 6.38 -4.03
N VAL A 100 -6.78 5.06 -3.92
CA VAL A 100 -6.01 4.38 -2.87
C VAL A 100 -5.23 3.18 -3.36
N ILE A 101 -4.07 2.98 -2.75
CA ILE A 101 -3.26 1.78 -2.89
C ILE A 101 -3.27 1.05 -1.55
N ILE A 102 -3.66 -0.21 -1.56
CA ILE A 102 -3.71 -1.07 -0.38
C ILE A 102 -2.63 -2.14 -0.50
N ILE A 103 -1.71 -2.20 0.47
CA ILE A 103 -0.58 -3.14 0.48
C ILE A 103 -0.65 -4.01 1.73
N ASP A 104 -0.93 -5.30 1.54
CA ASP A 104 -0.96 -6.31 2.61
C ASP A 104 0.40 -6.99 2.81
N GLU A 105 0.57 -7.59 3.99
CA GLU A 105 1.79 -8.30 4.41
C GLU A 105 3.06 -7.42 4.33
N ILE A 106 2.97 -6.19 4.84
CA ILE A 106 4.10 -5.25 4.83
C ILE A 106 5.31 -5.71 5.66
N SER A 107 5.13 -6.64 6.61
CA SER A 107 6.22 -7.23 7.40
C SER A 107 7.30 -7.89 6.54
N MET A 108 6.92 -8.43 5.38
CA MET A 108 7.82 -9.06 4.42
C MET A 108 8.35 -8.09 3.35
N ILE A 109 7.95 -6.83 3.37
CA ILE A 109 8.49 -5.80 2.47
C ILE A 109 9.81 -5.31 3.07
N SER A 110 10.85 -5.20 2.23
CA SER A 110 12.12 -4.61 2.66
C SER A 110 12.09 -3.09 2.58
N ALA A 111 12.93 -2.43 3.37
CA ALA A 111 13.07 -0.97 3.33
C ALA A 111 13.50 -0.46 1.93
N GLU A 112 14.26 -1.27 1.18
CA GLU A 112 14.62 -0.99 -0.21
C GLU A 112 13.41 -1.09 -1.13
N LEU A 113 12.63 -2.18 -1.05
CA LEU A 113 11.41 -2.35 -1.83
C LEU A 113 10.40 -1.24 -1.52
N PHE A 114 10.26 -0.86 -0.26
CA PHE A 114 9.42 0.25 0.17
C PHE A 114 9.82 1.58 -0.49
N SER A 115 11.13 1.86 -0.55
CA SER A 115 11.66 3.04 -1.26
C SER A 115 11.42 2.96 -2.77
N LYS A 116 11.50 1.76 -3.36
CA LYS A 116 11.20 1.52 -4.79
C LYS A 116 9.72 1.75 -5.10
N ILE A 117 8.80 1.31 -4.24
CA ILE A 117 7.36 1.56 -4.35
C ILE A 117 7.11 3.07 -4.36
N ASN A 118 7.63 3.81 -3.37
CA ASN A 118 7.50 5.26 -3.30
C ASN A 118 7.94 5.93 -4.61
N ARG A 119 9.17 5.63 -5.08
CA ARG A 119 9.70 6.20 -6.31
C ARG A 119 8.87 5.83 -7.54
N ARG A 120 8.35 4.60 -7.61
CA ARG A 120 7.53 4.17 -8.73
C ARG A 120 6.19 4.90 -8.77
N LEU A 121 5.56 5.14 -7.62
CA LEU A 121 4.32 5.92 -7.55
C LEU A 121 4.55 7.38 -7.95
N GLN A 122 5.62 8.00 -7.46
CA GLN A 122 6.05 9.34 -7.90
C GLN A 122 6.29 9.41 -9.42
N GLN A 123 6.89 8.37 -10.01
CA GLN A 123 7.07 8.28 -11.47
C GLN A 123 5.75 8.17 -12.23
N ILE A 124 4.79 7.42 -11.70
CA ILE A 124 3.47 7.25 -12.31
C ILE A 124 2.70 8.56 -12.23
N THR A 125 2.57 9.17 -11.05
CA THR A 125 1.78 10.41 -10.89
C THR A 125 2.49 11.65 -11.44
N GLY A 126 3.82 11.61 -11.56
CA GLY A 126 4.65 12.75 -11.95
C GLY A 126 4.97 13.69 -10.79
N ASP A 127 4.51 13.40 -9.59
CA ASP A 127 4.83 14.16 -8.37
C ASP A 127 6.00 13.51 -7.63
N PHE A 128 7.20 14.07 -7.77
CA PHE A 128 8.41 13.61 -7.10
C PHE A 128 8.67 14.29 -5.74
N LYS A 129 7.87 15.31 -5.39
CA LYS A 129 8.11 16.12 -4.19
C LYS A 129 7.43 15.52 -2.96
N THR A 130 6.34 14.80 -3.16
CA THR A 130 5.54 14.20 -2.08
C THR A 130 5.78 12.70 -1.97
N SER A 131 5.64 12.17 -0.75
CA SER A 131 5.66 10.73 -0.52
C SER A 131 4.51 10.06 -1.29
N PHE A 132 4.83 8.93 -1.92
CA PHE A 132 3.94 8.11 -2.74
C PHE A 132 3.23 8.87 -3.88
N GLY A 133 3.77 10.03 -4.28
CA GLY A 133 3.24 10.81 -5.40
C GLY A 133 1.85 11.37 -5.15
N SER A 134 1.56 11.77 -3.91
CA SER A 134 0.27 12.32 -3.45
C SER A 134 -0.92 11.35 -3.51
N LEU A 135 -0.68 10.04 -3.57
CA LEU A 135 -1.73 9.02 -3.48
C LEU A 135 -2.00 8.63 -2.03
N ASP A 136 -3.25 8.24 -1.73
CA ASP A 136 -3.53 7.52 -0.49
C ASP A 136 -2.89 6.13 -0.57
N VAL A 137 -2.13 5.76 0.46
CA VAL A 137 -1.53 4.45 0.61
C VAL A 137 -1.82 3.90 2.00
N ILE A 138 -2.46 2.74 2.02
CA ILE A 138 -2.81 2.02 3.24
C ILE A 138 -2.00 0.72 3.28
N PHE A 139 -1.20 0.58 4.31
CA PHE A 139 -0.41 -0.61 4.59
C PHE A 139 -1.08 -1.44 5.67
N ILE A 140 -1.07 -2.75 5.50
CA ILE A 140 -1.63 -3.70 6.46
C ILE A 140 -0.60 -4.80 6.71
N GLY A 141 -0.46 -5.22 7.96
CA GLY A 141 0.37 -6.37 8.30
C GLY A 141 0.73 -6.46 9.77
N ASP A 142 1.50 -7.48 10.11
CA ASP A 142 1.94 -7.75 11.47
C ASP A 142 3.47 -7.85 11.50
N LEU A 143 4.12 -6.84 12.07
CA LEU A 143 5.58 -6.74 12.10
C LEU A 143 6.23 -7.79 13.02
N ARG A 144 5.43 -8.51 13.81
CA ARG A 144 5.90 -9.64 14.63
C ARG A 144 5.93 -10.95 13.85
N GLN A 145 5.39 -10.96 12.63
CA GLN A 145 5.51 -12.10 11.72
C GLN A 145 6.87 -12.10 11.02
N LEU A 146 6.98 -12.84 9.92
CA LEU A 146 8.23 -13.04 9.20
C LEU A 146 8.76 -11.71 8.65
N PRO A 147 10.02 -11.34 8.97
CA PRO A 147 10.70 -10.21 8.35
C PRO A 147 11.03 -10.51 6.89
N PRO A 148 11.45 -9.50 6.09
CA PRO A 148 11.88 -9.76 4.72
C PRO A 148 13.10 -10.70 4.68
N VAL A 149 13.08 -11.64 3.73
CA VAL A 149 14.17 -12.63 3.57
C VAL A 149 15.43 -11.95 3.05
N GLN A 150 16.55 -12.13 3.75
CA GLN A 150 17.88 -11.61 3.38
C GLN A 150 17.94 -10.10 3.06
N ALA A 151 17.00 -9.31 3.61
CA ALA A 151 16.92 -7.88 3.36
C ALA A 151 16.63 -7.11 4.65
N THR A 152 16.80 -5.78 4.60
CA THR A 152 16.55 -4.91 5.76
C THR A 152 15.04 -4.68 5.94
N ALA A 153 14.52 -4.94 7.13
CA ALA A 153 13.14 -4.63 7.50
C ALA A 153 12.86 -3.12 7.41
N ILE A 154 11.63 -2.73 7.07
CA ILE A 154 11.19 -1.34 6.86
C ILE A 154 11.46 -0.40 8.04
N TYR A 155 11.41 -0.92 9.27
CA TYR A 155 11.59 -0.16 10.50
C TYR A 155 13.06 -0.02 10.92
N LEU A 156 13.99 -0.67 10.21
CA LEU A 156 15.43 -0.59 10.49
C LEU A 156 16.13 0.36 9.51
N PRO A 157 17.14 1.12 9.97
CA PRO A 157 17.92 1.99 9.10
C PRO A 157 18.72 1.20 8.07
N ILE A 158 18.68 1.62 6.80
CA ILE A 158 19.53 1.02 5.76
C ILE A 158 20.90 1.72 5.80
N LYS A 159 22.00 0.96 5.81
CA LYS A 159 23.38 1.50 5.78
C LYS A 159 23.70 2.39 4.56
N ARG A 160 22.86 2.38 3.52
CA ARG A 160 23.09 3.04 2.22
C ARG A 160 21.96 4.00 1.79
N THR A 161 20.85 4.11 2.52
CA THR A 161 19.81 5.11 2.22
C THR A 161 18.95 5.41 3.45
N ILE A 162 18.58 6.68 3.62
CA ILE A 162 17.81 7.16 4.79
C ILE A 162 16.30 7.14 4.48
N ILE A 163 15.91 6.96 3.22
CA ILE A 163 14.55 7.24 2.75
C ILE A 163 13.52 6.26 3.31
N GLY A 164 13.75 4.94 3.22
CA GLY A 164 12.78 3.94 3.69
C GLY A 164 12.34 4.13 5.16
N PRO A 165 13.28 4.21 6.12
CA PRO A 165 12.97 4.48 7.52
C PRO A 165 12.28 5.82 7.75
N THR A 166 12.62 6.85 6.98
CA THR A 166 11.97 8.17 7.09
C THR A 166 10.53 8.14 6.57
N LEU A 167 10.30 7.48 5.43
CA LEU A 167 8.96 7.26 4.90
C LEU A 167 8.10 6.46 5.89
N TRP A 168 8.67 5.41 6.49
CA TRP A 168 8.00 4.58 7.48
C TRP A 168 7.56 5.39 8.72
N ARG A 169 8.41 6.28 9.22
CA ARG A 169 8.08 7.16 10.35
C ARG A 169 7.02 8.21 10.04
N GLY A 170 6.78 8.52 8.76
CA GLY A 170 5.75 9.45 8.33
C GLY A 170 4.34 8.86 8.31
N LEU A 171 4.20 7.54 8.45
CA LEU A 171 2.90 6.87 8.44
C LEU A 171 2.13 7.13 9.74
N LYS A 172 0.81 7.20 9.65
CA LYS A 172 -0.08 7.14 10.83
C LYS A 172 -0.31 5.67 11.21
N PHE A 173 -0.17 5.36 12.48
CA PHE A 173 -0.24 3.98 13.01
C PHE A 173 -1.58 3.74 13.68
N TYR A 174 -2.25 2.64 13.33
CA TYR A 174 -3.48 2.18 13.95
C TYR A 174 -3.39 0.70 14.27
N GLU A 175 -3.73 0.30 15.48
CA GLU A 175 -3.70 -1.09 15.92
C GLU A 175 -5.12 -1.69 15.92
N LEU A 176 -5.24 -2.90 15.38
CA LEU A 176 -6.41 -3.76 15.47
C LEU A 176 -6.15 -4.74 16.62
N ASP A 177 -6.74 -4.42 17.78
CA ASP A 177 -6.53 -5.11 19.06
C ASP A 177 -7.51 -6.28 19.28
N GLN A 178 -8.68 -6.24 18.66
CA GLN A 178 -9.70 -7.26 18.84
C GLN A 178 -9.48 -8.49 17.93
N VAL A 179 -9.19 -9.63 18.54
CA VAL A 179 -9.06 -10.94 17.85
C VAL A 179 -10.46 -11.47 17.52
N MET A 180 -10.78 -11.59 16.23
CA MET A 180 -12.12 -11.97 15.76
C MET A 180 -12.33 -13.48 15.60
N ARG A 181 -11.25 -14.26 15.38
CA ARG A 181 -11.36 -15.71 15.09
C ARG A 181 -11.48 -16.60 16.34
N GLN A 182 -11.11 -16.09 17.51
CA GLN A 182 -11.04 -16.85 18.78
C GLN A 182 -12.03 -16.35 19.85
N ALA A 183 -12.88 -15.38 19.53
CA ALA A 183 -13.80 -14.77 20.50
C ALA A 183 -14.95 -15.69 20.97
N ASN A 184 -15.00 -16.95 20.52
CA ASN A 184 -15.93 -17.97 20.99
C ASN A 184 -15.16 -19.22 21.42
N VAL A 185 -14.62 -19.22 22.63
CA VAL A 185 -14.36 -20.42 23.44
C VAL A 185 -14.78 -20.11 24.87
#